data_AF-A0A1Z4N9F4-F1
#
_entry.id   AF-A0A1Z4N9F4-F1
#
_cell.length_a   1.000
_cell.length_b   1.000
_cell.length_c   1.000
_cell.angle_alpha   90.00
_cell.angle_beta   90.00
_cell.angle_gamma   90.00
#
_symmetry.space_group_name_H-M   'P 1'
#
loop_
_entity.id
_entity.type
_entity.pdbx_description
1 polymer ?
#
loop_
_entity_poly.entity_id
_entity_poly.type
_entity_poly.pdbx_seq_one_letter_code
_entity_poly.pdbx_strand_id
1 'polypeptide(L)' 'MSKPDFISMNRAELRKYILEHREDEEAFQVYIDRFKSESSEIFPAPQTIDDLSNFPELQRLRQQQRNSG' A
#
# COMPACT_ATOMS: atom_id res chain seq x y z
N MET A 1 29.18 2.18 6.47
CA MET A 1 28.62 1.33 5.40
C MET A 1 27.89 2.23 4.43
N SER A 2 28.02 2.01 3.12
CA SER A 2 27.24 2.78 2.14
C SER A 2 25.79 2.35 2.20
N LYS A 3 24.85 3.29 2.15
CA LYS A 3 23.44 2.95 1.98
C LYS A 3 23.20 2.34 0.59
N PRO A 4 22.28 1.39 0.45
CA PRO A 4 21.84 0.91 -0.85
C PRO A 4 21.11 2.00 -1.65
N ASP A 5 21.07 1.86 -2.97
CA ASP A 5 20.22 2.70 -3.81
C ASP A 5 18.77 2.18 -3.79
N PHE A 6 17.92 2.84 -3.01
CA PHE A 6 16.51 2.47 -2.88
C PHE A 6 15.68 2.73 -4.14
N ILE A 7 16.15 3.59 -5.04
CA ILE A 7 15.43 3.93 -6.27
C ILE A 7 15.51 2.78 -7.27
N SER A 8 16.67 2.14 -7.39
CA SER A 8 16.87 0.99 -8.28
C SER A 8 16.29 -0.33 -7.78
N MET A 9 16.02 -0.46 -6.47
CA MET A 9 15.37 -1.64 -5.90
C MET A 9 13.95 -1.81 -6.45
N ASN A 10 13.54 -3.06 -6.70
CA ASN A 10 12.15 -3.37 -6.94
C ASN A 10 11.33 -3.34 -5.63
N ARG A 11 9.99 -3.37 -5.73
CA ARG A 11 9.09 -3.22 -4.57
C ARG A 11 9.27 -4.33 -3.52
N ALA A 12 9.60 -5.56 -3.93
CA ALA A 12 9.80 -6.67 -3.00
C ALA A 12 11.12 -6.52 -2.22
N GLU A 13 12.18 -6.10 -2.92
CA GLU A 13 13.50 -5.82 -2.32
C GLU A 13 13.43 -4.68 -1.31
N LEU A 14 12.82 -3.56 -1.71
CA LEU A 14 12.66 -2.40 -0.83
C LEU A 14 11.81 -2.73 0.40
N ARG A 15 10.74 -3.52 0.23
CA ARG A 15 9.92 -4.00 1.35
C ARG A 15 10.72 -4.86 2.32
N LYS A 16 11.54 -5.79 1.80
CA LYS A 16 12.38 -6.65 2.64
C LYS A 16 13.37 -5.81 3.46
N TYR A 17 14.05 -4.86 2.80
CA TYR A 17 15.01 -3.98 3.45
C TYR A 17 14.38 -3.21 4.62
N ILE A 18 13.22 -2.58 4.43
CA ILE A 18 12.52 -1.80 5.46
C ILE A 18 12.09 -2.65 6.66
N LEU A 19 11.70 -3.91 6.43
CA LEU A 19 11.33 -4.80 7.53
C LEU A 19 12.53 -5.18 8.40
N GLU A 20 13.72 -5.24 7.81
CA GLU A 20 15.00 -5.49 8.50
C GLU A 20 15.59 -4.19 9.10
N HIS A 21 15.26 -3.02 8.53
CA HIS A 21 15.83 -1.70 8.87
C HIS A 21 14.72 -0.68 9.13
N ARG A 22 13.89 -0.95 10.15
CA ARG A 22 12.67 -0.17 10.44
C ARG A 22 12.95 1.30 10.80
N GLU A 23 14.15 1.58 11.28
CA GLU A 23 14.61 2.91 11.69
C GLU A 23 15.15 3.75 10.51
N ASP A 24 15.32 3.18 9.31
CA ASP A 24 15.87 3.90 8.15
C ASP A 24 14.77 4.73 7.47
N GLU A 25 14.62 5.98 7.94
CA GLU A 25 13.61 6.93 7.46
C GLU A 25 13.69 7.17 5.94
N GLU A 26 14.88 7.11 5.36
CA GLU A 26 15.09 7.32 3.92
C GLU A 26 14.48 6.18 3.10
N ALA A 27 14.73 4.93 3.50
CA ALA A 27 14.13 3.77 2.85
C ALA A 27 12.59 3.79 2.98
N PHE A 28 12.09 4.17 4.15
CA PHE A 28 10.66 4.32 4.40
C PHE A 28 10.03 5.38 3.50
N GLN A 29 10.66 6.55 3.38
CA GLN A 29 10.19 7.64 2.53
C GLN A 29 10.13 7.22 1.05
N VAL A 30 11.19 6.60 0.53
CA VAL A 30 11.23 6.09 -0.86
C VAL A 30 10.15 5.05 -1.11
N TYR A 31 9.87 4.17 -0.14
CA TYR A 31 8.77 3.22 -0.24
C TYR A 31 7.43 3.94 -0.32
N ILE A 32 7.11 4.83 0.63
CA ILE A 32 5.84 5.58 0.63
C ILE A 32 5.64 6.37 -0.67
N ASP A 33 6.67 7.04 -1.17
CA ASP A 33 6.57 7.85 -2.39
C ASP A 33 6.26 6.98 -3.62
N ARG A 34 6.73 5.72 -3.65
CA ARG A 34 6.37 4.76 -4.68
C ARG A 34 4.89 4.35 -4.62
N PHE A 35 4.30 4.23 -3.42
CA PHE A 35 2.86 3.94 -3.28
C PHE A 35 1.97 5.13 -3.62
N LYS A 36 2.47 6.35 -3.45
CA LYS A 36 1.75 7.57 -3.83
C LYS A 36 1.80 7.83 -5.33
N SER A 37 2.89 7.44 -6.00
CA SER A 37 3.08 7.63 -7.44
C SER A 37 2.43 6.54 -8.28
N GLU A 38 2.44 5.29 -7.82
CA GLU A 38 1.49 4.28 -8.31
C GLU A 38 0.10 4.76 -7.91
N SER A 39 -0.83 4.86 -8.87
CA SER A 39 -2.24 5.18 -8.63
C SER A 39 -2.86 4.08 -7.74
N SER A 40 -2.55 4.13 -6.45
CA SER A 40 -3.06 3.20 -5.48
C SER A 40 -4.55 3.48 -5.37
N GLU A 41 -5.35 2.45 -5.68
CA GLU A 41 -6.80 2.53 -5.56
C GLU A 41 -7.13 2.86 -4.10
N ILE A 42 -7.55 4.11 -3.87
CA ILE A 42 -7.91 4.56 -2.53
C ILE A 42 -9.25 3.92 -2.20
N PHE A 43 -9.22 2.93 -1.33
CA PHE A 43 -10.43 2.34 -0.80
C PHE A 43 -11.04 3.29 0.23
N PRO A 44 -12.25 3.84 -0.01
CA PRO A 44 -12.91 4.65 0.99
C PRO A 44 -13.10 3.80 2.26
N ALA A 45 -12.84 4.42 3.40
CA ALA A 45 -13.18 3.85 4.67
C ALA A 45 -14.71 3.63 4.74
N PRO A 46 -15.18 2.60 5.46
CA PRO A 46 -16.58 2.48 5.85
C PRO A 46 -17.09 3.82 6.40
N GLN A 47 -18.21 4.33 5.88
CA GLN A 47 -18.71 5.65 6.27
C GLN A 47 -19.67 5.57 7.47
N THR A 48 -20.18 4.37 7.77
CA THR A 48 -21.16 4.12 8.82
C THR A 48 -20.82 2.89 9.67
N ILE A 49 -21.48 2.74 10.82
CA ILE A 49 -21.37 1.55 11.66
C ILE A 49 -21.98 0.31 10.97
N ASP A 50 -23.01 0.52 10.15
CA ASP A 50 -23.61 -0.55 9.34
C ASP A 50 -22.65 -1.04 8.25
N ASP A 51 -21.83 -0.14 7.68
CA ASP A 51 -20.76 -0.52 6.74
C ASP A 51 -19.67 -1.37 7.41
N LEU A 52 -19.36 -1.10 8.68
CA LEU A 52 -18.40 -1.91 9.45
C LEU A 52 -18.96 -3.31 9.71
N SER A 53 -20.26 -3.42 9.96
CA SER A 53 -20.94 -4.70 10.22
C SER A 53 -21.05 -5.56 8.96
N ASN A 54 -21.16 -4.93 7.78
CA ASN A 54 -21.27 -5.59 6.47
C ASN A 54 -19.98 -5.45 5.62
N PHE A 55 -18.84 -5.33 6.29
CA PHE A 55 -17.54 -5.14 5.63
C PHE A 55 -17.22 -6.23 4.58
N PRO A 56 -17.56 -7.52 4.78
CA PRO A 56 -17.37 -8.55 3.76
C PRO A 56 -18.17 -8.30 2.47
N GLU A 57 -19.42 -7.85 2.57
CA GLU A 57 -20.28 -7.54 1.42
C GLU A 57 -19.75 -6.32 0.64
N LEU A 58 -19.29 -5.29 1.35
CA LEU A 58 -18.68 -4.10 0.74
C LEU A 58 -17.41 -4.44 -0.05
N GLN A 59 -16.59 -5.37 0.44
CA GLN A 59 -15.42 -5.85 -0.31
C GLN A 59 -15.83 -6.57 -1.60
N ARG A 60 -16.84 -7.44 -1.55
CA ARG A 60 -17.35 -8.16 -2.72
C ARG A 60 -17.91 -7.20 -3.76
N LEU A 61 -18.68 -6.20 -3.34
CA LEU A 61 -19.24 -5.19 -4.23
C LEU A 61 -18.14 -4.38 -4.95
N ARG A 62 -17.10 -3.96 -4.22
CA ARG A 62 -15.95 -3.28 -4.83
C ARG A 62 -15.18 -4.18 -5.82
N GLN A 63 -15.03 -5.46 -5.50
CA GLN A 63 -14.40 -6.43 -6.40
C GLN A 63 -15.19 -6.60 -7.71
N GLN A 64 -16.53 -6.61 -7.63
CA GLN A 64 -17.39 -6.71 -8.81
C GLN A 64 -17.33 -5.46 -9.68
N GLN A 65 -17.32 -4.26 -9.07
CA GLN A 65 -17.13 -3.00 -9.81
C GLN A 65 -15.80 -2.98 -10.58
N ARG A 66 -14.74 -3.53 -10.00
CA ARG A 66 -13.43 -3.67 -10.67
C ARG A 66 -13.44 -4.61 -11.88
N ASN A 67 -14.24 -5.68 -11.83
CA ASN A 67 -14.28 -6.69 -12.90
C ASN A 67 -15.23 -6.30 -14.05
N SER A 68 -15.94 -5.17 -13.92
CA SER A 68 -16.97 -4.73 -14.87
C SER A 68 -16.56 -3.51 -15.71
N GLY A 69 -15.32 -3.03 -15.53
CA GLY A 69 -14.74 -1.87 -16.22
C GLY A 69 -13.59 -2.25 -17.15
#